data_AF-A0AAV3YD31-F1
#
_entry.id   AF-A0AAV3YD31-F1
#
_cell.length_a   1.000
_cell.length_b   1.000
_cell.length_c   1.000
_cell.angle_alpha   90.00
_cell.angle_beta   90.00
_cell.angle_gamma   90.00
#
_symmetry.space_group_name_H-M   'P 1'
#
loop_
_entity.id
_entity.type
_entity.pdbx_description
1 polymer ?
#
loop_
_entity_poly.entity_id
_entity_poly.type
_entity_poly.pdbx_seq_one_letter_code
_entity_poly.pdbx_strand_id
1 'polypeptide(L)'
;MKVRSRRDMIVRSRRNMTVRGRKDMTVRSRRDMTLRDSRNMIVRGKRDMTVRGRRDMTMRGRRDMIVRDRRDMIVRGWTDMTVRGGRNMIVRGRRKMIVRGRRT
;
A
#
# COMPACT_ATOMS: atom_id res chain seq x y z
N MET A 1 -8.06 -15.05 0.62
CA MET A 1 -9.23 -14.36 1.22
C MET A 1 -9.59 -13.13 0.40
N LYS A 2 -10.87 -12.90 0.10
CA LYS A 2 -11.36 -11.67 -0.55
C LYS A 2 -12.22 -10.90 0.44
N VAL A 3 -11.99 -9.59 0.58
CA VAL A 3 -12.79 -8.73 1.46
C VAL A 3 -13.17 -7.45 0.73
N ARG A 4 -14.41 -6.99 0.89
CA ARG A 4 -14.90 -5.74 0.31
C ARG A 4 -15.74 -4.99 1.34
N SER A 5 -15.50 -3.69 1.51
CA SER A 5 -16.32 -2.83 2.36
C SER A 5 -16.51 -1.45 1.74
N ARG A 6 -17.65 -0.82 2.05
CA ARG A 6 -17.90 0.62 1.79
C ARG A 6 -17.68 1.48 3.03
N ARG A 7 -17.46 0.87 4.19
CA ARG A 7 -17.19 1.51 5.49
C ARG A 7 -15.75 1.25 5.91
N ASP A 8 -15.37 1.83 7.03
CA ASP A 8 -14.05 1.63 7.62
C ASP A 8 -13.87 0.17 8.01
N MET A 9 -12.66 -0.36 7.86
CA MET A 9 -12.40 -1.77 8.12
C MET A 9 -10.96 -2.06 8.55
N ILE A 10 -10.83 -3.09 9.38
CA ILE A 10 -9.55 -3.64 9.80
C ILE A 10 -9.49 -5.10 9.37
N VAL A 11 -8.45 -5.47 8.61
CA VAL A 11 -8.26 -6.86 8.17
C VAL A 11 -6.89 -7.37 8.57
N ARG A 12 -6.87 -8.56 9.18
CA ARG A 12 -5.63 -9.26 9.55
C ARG A 12 -5.66 -10.66 8.95
N SER A 13 -4.59 -11.06 8.27
CA SER A 13 -4.47 -12.41 7.72
C SER A 13 -3.04 -12.94 7.83
N ARG A 14 -2.90 -14.26 7.88
CA ARG A 14 -1.61 -14.95 7.67
C ARG A 14 -1.49 -15.54 6.27
N ARG A 15 -2.53 -15.40 5.44
CA ARG A 15 -2.62 -15.96 4.08
C ARG A 15 -2.71 -14.85 3.03
N ASN A 16 -2.70 -15.26 1.76
CA ASN A 16 -2.84 -14.35 0.63
C ASN A 16 -4.24 -13.72 0.62
N MET A 17 -4.30 -12.42 0.34
CA MET A 17 -5.56 -11.68 0.43
C MET A 17 -5.72 -10.57 -0.60
N THR A 18 -6.98 -10.29 -0.94
CA THR A 18 -7.39 -9.15 -1.74
C THR A 18 -8.41 -8.34 -0.97
N VAL A 19 -8.16 -7.03 -0.80
CA VAL A 19 -9.09 -6.13 -0.08
C VAL A 19 -9.46 -4.95 -0.97
N ARG A 20 -10.75 -4.61 -0.98
CA ARG A 20 -11.27 -3.43 -1.65
C ARG A 20 -12.09 -2.57 -0.68
N GLY A 21 -11.65 -1.34 -0.45
CA GLY A 21 -12.33 -0.35 0.39
C GLY A 21 -12.76 0.89 -0.39
N ARG A 22 -13.69 1.65 0.20
CA ARG A 22 -14.01 3.04 -0.22
C ARG A 22 -13.71 4.08 0.86
N LYS A 23 -13.55 3.65 2.11
CA LYS A 23 -13.17 4.49 3.26
C LYS A 23 -11.93 3.89 3.93
N ASP A 24 -11.74 4.14 5.22
CA ASP A 24 -10.46 3.98 5.87
C ASP A 24 -10.16 2.50 6.11
N MET A 25 -8.97 2.08 5.69
CA MET A 25 -8.56 0.69 5.75
C MET A 25 -7.26 0.52 6.52
N THR A 26 -7.27 -0.38 7.50
CA THR A 26 -6.05 -0.91 8.10
C THR A 26 -5.89 -2.38 7.77
N VAL A 27 -4.84 -2.73 7.02
CA VAL A 27 -4.60 -4.11 6.57
C VAL A 27 -3.24 -4.62 7.02
N ARG A 28 -3.21 -5.82 7.60
CA ARG A 28 -1.98 -6.50 7.99
C ARG A 28 -1.94 -7.93 7.46
N SER A 29 -0.87 -8.28 6.75
CA SER A 29 -0.61 -9.68 6.34
C SER A 29 0.84 -10.12 6.49
N ARG A 30 1.03 -11.42 6.69
CA ARG A 30 2.35 -12.08 6.60
C ARG A 30 2.68 -12.56 5.18
N ARG A 31 1.67 -12.71 4.32
CA ARG A 31 1.84 -13.12 2.91
C ARG A 31 1.30 -12.03 1.98
N ASP A 32 1.03 -12.42 0.75
CA ASP A 32 0.88 -11.52 -0.37
C ASP A 32 -0.47 -10.81 -0.32
N MET A 33 -0.46 -9.52 -0.67
CA MET A 33 -1.64 -8.66 -0.61
C MET A 33 -1.84 -7.89 -1.90
N THR A 34 -3.10 -7.83 -2.35
CA THR A 34 -3.56 -6.86 -3.34
C THR A 34 -4.63 -5.98 -2.74
N LEU A 35 -4.37 -4.68 -2.63
CA LEU A 35 -5.23 -3.73 -1.92
C LEU A 35 -5.65 -2.60 -2.86
N ARG A 36 -6.93 -2.22 -2.80
CA ARG A 36 -7.46 -1.06 -3.50
C ARG A 36 -8.30 -0.21 -2.56
N ASP A 37 -8.04 1.08 -2.54
CA ASP A 37 -8.85 2.05 -1.77
C ASP A 37 -9.06 3.38 -2.50
N SER A 38 -10.06 4.11 -2.03
CA SER A 38 -10.41 5.45 -2.52
C SER A 38 -10.10 6.58 -1.53
N ARG A 39 -9.85 6.29 -0.25
CA ARG A 39 -9.51 7.28 0.78
C ARG A 39 -8.19 6.89 1.44
N ASN A 40 -8.21 6.55 2.73
CA ASN A 40 -7.04 6.42 3.57
C ASN A 40 -6.71 4.95 3.79
N MET A 41 -5.45 4.57 3.53
CA MET A 41 -4.99 3.20 3.72
C MET A 41 -3.72 3.13 4.56
N ILE A 42 -3.75 2.27 5.58
CA ILE A 42 -2.58 1.85 6.34
C ILE A 42 -2.32 0.37 6.08
N VAL A 43 -1.13 0.06 5.55
CA VAL A 43 -0.76 -1.32 5.20
C VAL A 43 0.53 -1.75 5.89
N ARG A 44 0.51 -2.96 6.47
CA ARG A 44 1.71 -3.63 6.97
C ARG A 44 1.83 -5.05 6.40
N GLY A 45 2.87 -5.30 5.62
CA GLY A 45 3.13 -6.60 5.00
C GLY A 45 4.55 -7.10 5.23
N LYS A 46 4.73 -8.42 5.17
CA LYS A 46 6.08 -9.04 5.19
C LYS A 46 6.55 -9.48 3.80
N ARG A 47 5.64 -9.97 2.96
CA ARG A 47 5.92 -10.39 1.58
C ARG A 47 5.38 -9.35 0.60
N ASP A 48 4.86 -9.82 -0.53
CA ASP A 48 4.63 -9.01 -1.71
C ASP A 48 3.34 -8.21 -1.55
N MET A 49 3.44 -6.91 -1.83
CA MET A 49 2.31 -6.00 -1.69
C MET A 49 2.10 -5.23 -2.98
N THR A 50 0.90 -5.32 -3.52
CA THR A 50 0.41 -4.42 -4.56
C THR A 50 -0.69 -3.56 -3.98
N VAL A 51 -0.46 -2.25 -3.92
CA VAL A 51 -1.39 -1.29 -3.32
C VAL A 51 -1.73 -0.19 -4.31
N ARG A 52 -3.02 0.12 -4.43
CA ARG A 52 -3.53 1.24 -5.22
C ARG A 52 -4.46 2.11 -4.37
N GLY A 53 -4.12 3.39 -4.23
CA GLY A 53 -4.89 4.40 -3.51
C GLY A 53 -5.21 5.62 -4.37
N ARG A 54 -6.08 6.48 -3.84
CA ARG A 54 -6.43 7.78 -4.46
C ARG A 54 -6.13 8.99 -3.57
N ARG A 55 -6.05 8.83 -2.24
CA ARG A 55 -5.79 9.91 -1.30
C ARG A 55 -4.53 9.65 -0.50
N ASP A 56 -4.67 9.06 0.69
CA ASP A 56 -3.58 9.06 1.65
C ASP A 56 -3.18 7.61 1.94
N MET A 57 -1.91 7.29 1.69
CA MET A 57 -1.40 5.94 1.91
C MET A 57 -0.17 5.93 2.80
N THR A 58 -0.22 5.11 3.85
CA THR A 58 0.95 4.76 4.64
C THR A 58 1.20 3.27 4.54
N MET A 59 2.40 2.87 4.10
CA MET A 59 2.72 1.44 4.08
C MET A 59 4.10 1.12 4.58
N ARG A 60 4.19 -0.07 5.16
CA ARG A 60 5.43 -0.68 5.63
C ARG A 60 5.53 -2.11 5.12
N GLY A 61 6.59 -2.40 4.37
CA GLY A 61 6.89 -3.72 3.82
C GLY A 61 8.30 -4.18 4.11
N ARG A 62 8.53 -5.50 4.08
CA ARG A 62 9.89 -6.05 4.13
C ARG A 62 10.40 -6.44 2.74
N ARG A 63 9.64 -7.23 1.99
CA ARG A 63 10.00 -7.63 0.62
C ARG A 63 9.45 -6.66 -0.41
N ASP A 64 8.72 -7.18 -1.39
CA ASP A 64 8.46 -6.48 -2.63
C ASP A 64 7.21 -5.62 -2.51
N MET A 65 7.33 -4.36 -2.93
CA MET A 65 6.23 -3.42 -2.89
C MET A 65 6.03 -2.73 -4.22
N ILE A 66 4.80 -2.79 -4.72
CA ILE A 66 4.33 -2.01 -5.86
C ILE A 66 3.21 -1.12 -5.37
N VAL A 67 3.42 0.19 -5.49
CA VAL A 67 2.54 1.18 -4.89
C VAL A 67 2.18 2.22 -5.92
N ARG A 68 0.89 2.50 -6.03
CA ARG A 68 0.36 3.57 -6.86
C ARG A 68 -0.58 4.45 -6.05
N ASP A 69 -0.23 5.72 -5.90
CA ASP A 69 -1.10 6.73 -5.30
C ASP A 69 -1.31 7.93 -6.24
N ARG A 70 -2.37 8.72 -6.00
CA ARG A 70 -2.68 9.94 -6.77
C ARG A 70 -2.43 11.24 -6.01
N ARG A 71 -2.38 11.21 -4.68
CA ARG A 71 -2.12 12.37 -3.82
C ARG A 71 -0.90 12.08 -2.95
N ASP A 72 -1.11 11.63 -1.73
CA ASP A 72 -0.12 11.66 -0.66
C ASP A 72 0.25 10.25 -0.21
N MET A 73 1.54 9.95 -0.18
CA MET A 73 2.00 8.64 0.25
C MET A 73 3.28 8.66 1.06
N ILE A 74 3.32 7.76 2.04
CA ILE A 74 4.51 7.41 2.82
C ILE A 74 4.76 5.92 2.65
N VAL A 75 5.91 5.58 2.07
CA VAL A 75 6.32 4.19 1.82
C VAL A 75 7.63 3.90 2.55
N ARG A 76 7.63 2.84 3.37
CA ARG A 76 8.86 2.32 3.98
C ARG A 76 9.05 0.85 3.62
N GLY A 77 10.14 0.54 2.93
CA GLY A 77 10.49 -0.83 2.52
C GLY A 77 11.91 -1.22 2.87
N TRP A 78 12.23 -2.50 2.74
CA TRP A 78 13.57 -3.01 3.00
C TRP A 78 14.22 -3.54 1.73
N THR A 79 13.47 -4.27 0.90
CA THR A 79 14.01 -4.95 -0.29
C THR A 79 13.67 -4.16 -1.56
N ASP A 80 12.73 -4.64 -2.38
CA ASP A 80 12.43 -4.04 -3.67
C ASP A 80 11.17 -3.19 -3.63
N MET A 81 11.28 -1.95 -4.11
CA MET A 81 10.16 -1.03 -4.17
C MET A 81 10.00 -0.39 -5.54
N THR A 82 8.79 -0.42 -6.05
CA THR A 82 8.33 0.44 -7.14
C THR A 82 7.21 1.33 -6.63
N VAL A 83 7.47 2.62 -6.56
CA VAL A 83 6.53 3.63 -6.08
C VAL A 83 6.19 4.58 -7.22
N ARG A 84 4.90 4.76 -7.47
CA ARG A 84 4.37 5.81 -8.34
C ARG A 84 3.38 6.66 -7.56
N GLY A 85 3.62 7.95 -7.46
CA GLY A 85 2.73 8.86 -6.73
C GLY A 85 2.48 10.16 -7.48
N GLY A 86 1.51 10.90 -6.96
CA GLY A 86 1.13 12.22 -7.47
C GLY A 86 1.86 13.32 -6.73
N ARG A 87 1.11 14.03 -5.88
CA ARG A 87 1.48 15.31 -5.27
C ARG A 87 2.62 15.19 -4.26
N ASN A 88 2.42 14.47 -3.16
CA ASN A 88 3.41 14.38 -2.08
C ASN A 88 3.84 12.93 -1.86
N MET A 89 5.16 12.69 -1.87
CA MET A 89 5.70 11.36 -1.63
C MET A 89 6.89 11.40 -0.69
N ILE A 90 6.87 10.52 0.31
CA ILE A 90 8.05 10.18 1.11
C ILE A 90 8.31 8.69 0.95
N VAL A 91 9.45 8.33 0.37
CA VAL A 91 9.87 6.94 0.16
C VAL A 91 11.18 6.69 0.89
N ARG A 92 11.22 5.65 1.73
CA ARG A 92 12.44 5.19 2.41
C ARG A 92 12.64 3.71 2.16
N GLY A 93 13.81 3.33 1.63
CA GLY A 93 14.18 1.95 1.33
C GLY A 93 15.62 1.65 1.72
N ARG A 94 15.95 0.36 1.86
CA ARG A 94 17.33 -0.07 2.17
C ARG A 94 18.05 -0.70 0.97
N ARG A 95 17.34 -1.28 0.01
CA ARG A 95 17.92 -1.94 -1.17
C ARG A 95 17.47 -1.25 -2.47
N LYS A 96 16.67 -1.91 -3.31
CA LYS A 96 16.32 -1.40 -4.64
C LYS A 96 15.07 -0.53 -4.61
N MET A 97 15.17 0.67 -5.17
CA MET A 97 14.05 1.61 -5.26
C MET A 97 13.90 2.19 -6.66
N ILE A 98 12.67 2.17 -7.16
CA ILE A 98 12.25 2.91 -8.34
C ILE A 98 11.10 3.82 -7.91
N VAL A 99 11.31 5.14 -7.99
CA VAL A 99 10.31 6.14 -7.61
C VAL A 99 9.98 7.00 -8.84
N ARG A 100 8.69 7.15 -9.15
CA ARG A 100 8.20 8.03 -10.21
C ARG A 100 7.13 8.95 -9.65
N GLY A 101 7.38 10.25 -9.67
CA GLY A 101 6.41 11.28 -9.32
C GLY A 101 5.79 11.90 -10.56
N ARG A 102 4.59 12.45 -10.41
CA ARG A 102 4.02 13.36 -11.40
C ARG A 102 4.21 14.78 -10.88
N ARG A 103 4.98 15.61 -11.59
CA ARG A 103 5.03 17.06 -11.34
C ARG A 103 3.61 17.59 -11.59
N THR A 104 3.00 18.19 -10.58
CA THR A 104 1.79 19.02 -10.69
C THR A 104 2.09 20.33 -10.01
#